data_AF-A0A965X5X6-F1
#
_entry.id   AF-A0A965X5X6-F1
#
_cell.length_a   1.000
_cell.length_b   1.000
_cell.length_c   1.000
_cell.angle_alpha   90.00
_cell.angle_beta   90.00
_cell.angle_gamma   90.00
#
_symmetry.space_group_name_H-M   'P 1'
#
loop_
_entity.id
_entity.type
_entity.pdbx_description
1 polymer ?
#
loop_
_entity_poly.entity_id
_entity_poly.type
_entity_poly.pdbx_seq_one_letter_code
_entity_poly.pdbx_strand_id
1 'polypeptide(L)'
;PPRLTHCARCGADLRPLSQMGFDPGSGGAVCRACIGPDSMAVSPLSLEAARRMLLLSNREMEKVALPKRVREELKTALNAYAEYMLDRKFRAAGQI
;
A
#
# COMPACT_ATOMS: atom_id res chain seq x y z
N PRO A 1 -3.17 5.09 7.67
CA PRO A 1 -2.82 3.84 6.95
C PRO A 1 -3.11 4.04 5.45
N PRO A 2 -2.41 3.34 4.54
CA PRO A 2 -2.67 3.46 3.11
C PRO A 2 -4.07 2.94 2.75
N ARG A 3 -4.67 3.45 1.68
CA ARG A 3 -5.91 2.89 1.11
C ARG A 3 -5.61 1.57 0.41
N LEU A 4 -6.40 0.52 0.68
CA LEU A 4 -6.17 -0.84 0.18
C LEU A 4 -7.34 -1.42 -0.63
N THR A 5 -8.57 -0.95 -0.40
CA THR A 5 -9.78 -1.50 -1.05
C THR A 5 -10.40 -0.59 -2.11
N HIS A 6 -10.08 0.70 -2.08
CA HIS A 6 -10.56 1.69 -3.04
C HIS A 6 -9.36 2.44 -3.59
N CYS A 7 -9.41 2.78 -4.89
CA CYS A 7 -8.38 3.54 -5.57
C CYS A 7 -8.11 4.84 -4.81
N ALA A 8 -6.86 5.07 -4.45
CA ALA A 8 -6.48 6.25 -3.67
C ALA A 8 -6.62 7.56 -4.47
N ARG A 9 -6.65 7.49 -5.81
CA ARG A 9 -6.91 8.64 -6.69
C ARG A 9 -8.40 8.86 -7.00
N CYS A 10 -9.10 7.85 -7.50
CA CYS A 10 -10.47 8.03 -8.03
C CYS A 10 -11.58 7.37 -7.20
N GLY A 11 -11.25 6.64 -6.14
CA GLY A 11 -12.24 5.98 -5.28
C GLY A 11 -12.87 4.70 -5.83
N ALA A 12 -12.53 4.25 -7.05
CA ALA A 12 -13.04 3.00 -7.61
C ALA A 12 -12.72 1.78 -6.73
N ASP A 13 -13.65 0.82 -6.63
CA ASP A 13 -13.43 -0.44 -5.90
C ASP A 13 -12.35 -1.28 -6.58
N LEU A 14 -11.36 -1.71 -5.80
CA LEU A 14 -10.21 -2.48 -6.29
C LEU A 14 -10.40 -3.99 -6.15
N ARG A 15 -11.33 -4.43 -5.29
CA ARG A 15 -11.58 -5.86 -5.03
C ARG A 15 -11.91 -6.69 -6.29
N PRO A 16 -12.64 -6.18 -7.29
CA PRO A 16 -12.91 -6.96 -8.50
C PRO A 16 -11.74 -6.92 -9.52
N LEU A 17 -10.68 -6.15 -9.27
CA LEU A 17 -9.61 -5.95 -10.24
C LEU A 17 -8.50 -7.00 -10.08
N SER A 18 -7.98 -7.47 -11.20
CA SER A 18 -6.82 -8.38 -11.25
C SER A 18 -5.48 -7.67 -11.37
N GLN A 19 -5.50 -6.38 -11.73
CA GLN A 19 -4.31 -5.55 -11.91
C GLN A 19 -4.51 -4.19 -11.25
N MET A 20 -3.54 -3.80 -10.44
CA MET A 20 -3.52 -2.54 -9.71
C MET A 20 -2.08 -2.15 -9.36
N GLY A 21 -1.92 -0.87 -9.05
CA GLY A 21 -0.66 -0.32 -8.56
C GLY A 21 -0.73 0.04 -7.09
N PHE A 22 0.41 0.36 -6.51
CA PHE A 22 0.52 1.03 -5.22
C PHE A 22 1.35 2.30 -5.42
N ASP A 23 0.79 3.44 -5.01
CA ASP A 23 1.36 4.76 -5.21
C ASP A 23 1.40 5.50 -3.86
N PRO A 24 2.59 5.64 -3.26
CA PRO A 24 2.75 6.33 -1.98
C PRO A 24 2.20 7.75 -1.98
N GLY A 25 2.44 8.50 -3.06
CA GLY A 25 2.02 9.90 -3.21
C GLY A 25 0.50 10.06 -3.28
N SER A 26 -0.19 9.08 -3.85
CA SER A 26 -1.65 9.02 -3.94
C SER A 26 -2.29 8.52 -2.65
N GLY A 27 -1.50 7.95 -1.73
CA GLY A 27 -1.97 7.46 -0.45
C GLY A 27 -2.30 5.97 -0.41
N GLY A 28 -1.86 5.15 -1.37
CA GLY A 28 -2.02 3.69 -1.34
C GLY A 28 -2.30 3.06 -2.70
N ALA A 29 -3.14 2.04 -2.71
CA ALA A 29 -3.47 1.26 -3.91
C ALA A 29 -4.26 2.10 -4.94
N VAL A 30 -3.95 1.91 -6.23
CA VAL A 30 -4.57 2.63 -7.36
C VAL A 30 -5.04 1.66 -8.44
N CYS A 31 -6.19 1.94 -9.07
CA CYS A 31 -6.71 1.11 -10.15
C CYS A 31 -5.86 1.26 -11.43
N ARG A 32 -6.00 0.35 -12.40
CA ARG A 32 -5.20 0.39 -13.65
C ARG A 32 -5.24 1.73 -14.38
N ALA A 33 -6.37 2.44 -14.33
CA ALA A 33 -6.55 3.73 -15.00
C ALA A 33 -5.84 4.88 -14.27
N CYS A 34 -5.44 4.66 -13.02
CA CYS A 34 -4.81 5.63 -12.14
C CYS A 34 -3.33 5.30 -11.84
N ILE A 35 -2.79 4.25 -12.45
CA ILE A 35 -1.37 3.91 -12.38
C ILE A 35 -0.58 5.04 -13.07
N GLY A 36 0.42 5.56 -12.36
CA GLY A 36 1.36 6.55 -12.85
C GLY A 36 2.80 6.02 -12.91
N PRO A 37 3.76 6.87 -13.30
CA PRO A 37 5.18 6.50 -13.42
C PRO A 37 5.79 5.95 -12.12
N ASP A 38 5.38 6.50 -10.96
CA ASP A 38 5.90 6.11 -9.65
C ASP A 38 5.08 5.00 -8.97
N SER A 39 4.06 4.46 -9.66
CA SER A 39 3.25 3.38 -9.14
C SER A 39 3.99 2.05 -9.21
N MET A 40 4.07 1.35 -8.09
CA MET A 40 4.63 0.00 -8.03
C MET A 40 3.56 -1.03 -8.38
N ALA A 41 3.91 -2.06 -9.15
CA ALA A 41 3.02 -3.20 -9.36
C ALA A 41 2.80 -3.95 -8.03
N VAL A 42 1.55 -4.24 -7.70
CA VAL A 42 1.19 -5.03 -6.51
C VAL A 42 0.14 -6.05 -6.87
N SER A 43 0.29 -7.28 -6.37
CA SER A 43 -0.71 -8.31 -6.60
C SER A 43 -1.98 -8.07 -5.74
N PRO A 44 -3.16 -8.53 -6.21
CA PRO A 44 -4.37 -8.52 -5.38
C PRO A 44 -4.17 -9.23 -4.04
N LEU A 45 -3.40 -10.34 -4.04
CA LEU A 45 -3.08 -11.11 -2.83
C LEU A 45 -2.30 -10.28 -1.82
N SER A 46 -1.32 -9.50 -2.27
CA SER A 46 -0.55 -8.62 -1.39
C SER A 46 -1.43 -7.58 -0.71
N LEU A 47 -2.33 -6.92 -1.44
CA LEU A 47 -3.24 -5.95 -0.81
C LEU A 47 -4.22 -6.59 0.18
N GLU A 48 -4.76 -7.77 -0.13
CA GLU A 48 -5.62 -8.49 0.79
C GLU A 48 -4.84 -8.96 2.03
N ALA A 49 -3.59 -9.39 1.87
CA ALA A 49 -2.71 -9.72 2.99
C ALA A 49 -2.49 -8.51 3.89
N ALA A 50 -2.12 -7.35 3.33
CA ALA A 50 -1.98 -6.11 4.10
C ALA A 50 -3.29 -5.72 4.80
N ARG A 51 -4.43 -5.84 4.13
CA ARG A 51 -5.75 -5.54 4.70
C ARG A 51 -6.05 -6.41 5.92
N ARG A 52 -5.77 -7.71 5.85
CA ARG A 52 -5.99 -8.64 6.96
C ARG A 52 -4.99 -8.43 8.09
N MET A 53 -3.72 -8.17 7.74
CA MET A 53 -2.68 -7.89 8.72
C MET A 53 -3.00 -6.67 9.59
N LEU A 54 -3.67 -5.65 9.05
CA LEU A 54 -4.14 -4.49 9.83
C LEU A 54 -5.17 -4.83 10.93
N LEU A 55 -5.79 -6.00 10.89
CA LEU A 55 -6.78 -6.45 11.85
C LEU A 55 -6.19 -7.33 12.96
N LEU A 56 -4.91 -7.71 12.84
CA LEU A 56 -4.25 -8.62 13.77
C LEU A 56 -3.61 -7.85 14.92
N SER A 57 -3.59 -8.45 16.10
CA SER A 57 -2.73 -8.01 17.19
C SER A 57 -1.25 -8.24 16.88
N ASN A 58 -0.35 -7.58 17.62
CA ASN A 58 1.10 -7.78 17.47
C ASN A 58 1.50 -9.26 17.64
N ARG A 59 0.87 -9.98 18.59
CA ARG A 59 1.15 -11.41 18.84
C ARG A 59 0.67 -12.30 17.69
N GLU A 60 -0.43 -11.94 17.02
CA GLU A 60 -0.90 -12.66 15.84
C GLU A 60 -0.04 -12.37 14.62
N MET A 61 0.51 -11.15 14.52
CA MET A 61 1.42 -10.75 13.45
C MET A 61 2.66 -11.63 13.37
N GLU A 62 3.21 -12.04 14.51
CA GLU A 62 4.37 -12.94 14.60
C GLU A 62 4.15 -14.28 13.91
N LYS A 63 2.89 -14.71 13.77
CA LYS A 63 2.50 -15.98 13.15
C LYS A 63 2.24 -15.87 11.65
N VAL A 64 2.31 -14.66 11.08
CA VAL A 64 1.97 -14.42 9.68
C VAL A 64 3.04 -15.00 8.76
N ALA A 65 2.68 -16.08 8.08
CA ALA A 65 3.47 -16.69 7.01
C ALA A 65 2.97 -16.18 5.65
N LEU A 66 3.82 -15.46 4.92
CA LEU A 66 3.53 -14.97 3.57
C LEU A 66 4.39 -15.71 2.54
N PRO A 67 3.85 -15.98 1.34
CA PRO A 67 4.67 -16.34 0.19
C PRO A 67 5.78 -15.30 -0.03
N LYS A 68 6.98 -15.74 -0.43
CA LYS A 68 8.15 -14.87 -0.63
C LYS A 68 7.82 -13.63 -1.47
N ARG A 69 7.16 -13.83 -2.61
CA ARG A 69 6.71 -12.75 -3.51
C ARG A 69 5.81 -11.73 -2.80
N VAL A 70 4.81 -12.18 -2.05
CA VAL A 70 3.88 -11.30 -1.33
C VAL A 70 4.63 -10.50 -0.26
N ARG A 71 5.55 -11.14 0.45
CA ARG A 71 6.41 -10.48 1.44
C ARG A 71 7.26 -9.38 0.81
N GLU A 72 7.86 -9.64 -0.34
CA GLU A 72 8.69 -8.68 -1.07
C GLU A 72 7.86 -7.51 -1.60
N GLU A 73 6.73 -7.79 -2.26
CA GLU A 73 5.80 -6.76 -2.74
C GLU A 73 5.33 -5.84 -1.59
N LEU A 74 4.93 -6.42 -0.46
CA LEU A 74 4.50 -5.65 0.70
C LEU A 74 5.62 -4.85 1.34
N LYS A 75 6.81 -5.44 1.49
CA LYS A 75 7.96 -4.73 2.07
C LYS A 75 8.32 -3.51 1.23
N THR A 76 8.40 -3.67 -0.10
CA THR A 76 8.69 -2.56 -1.01
C THR A 76 7.60 -1.48 -0.94
N ALA A 77 6.33 -1.86 -1.08
CA ALA A 77 5.22 -0.90 -1.10
C ALA A 77 5.06 -0.14 0.23
N LEU A 78 5.12 -0.84 1.37
CA LEU A 78 4.91 -0.24 2.68
C LEU A 78 6.11 0.58 3.15
N ASN A 79 7.34 0.19 2.79
CA ASN A 79 8.53 1.02 3.07
C ASN A 79 8.48 2.33 2.29
N ALA A 80 8.21 2.27 0.98
CA ALA A 80 8.07 3.48 0.16
C ALA A 80 6.94 4.38 0.67
N TYR A 81 5.84 3.81 1.16
CA TYR A 81 4.78 4.57 1.82
C TYR A 81 5.26 5.25 3.12
N ALA A 82 5.98 4.53 3.97
CA ALA A 82 6.51 5.06 5.21
C ALA A 82 7.50 6.21 4.95
N GLU A 83 8.44 6.03 4.02
CA GLU A 83 9.39 7.05 3.58
C GLU A 83 8.68 8.30 3.08
N TYR A 84 7.73 8.15 2.15
CA TYR A 84 6.95 9.28 1.64
C TYR A 84 6.22 10.05 2.75
N MET A 85 5.61 9.33 3.71
CA MET A 85 4.89 9.94 4.82
C MET A 85 5.82 10.66 5.80
N LEU A 86 7.02 10.13 6.03
CA LEU A 86 8.04 10.77 6.87
C LEU A 86 8.56 12.05 6.19
N ASP A 87 8.96 11.97 4.93
CA ASP A 87 9.44 13.11 4.15
C ASP A 87 8.41 14.24 4.09
N ARG A 88 7.15 13.89 3.84
CA ARG A 88 6.05 14.86 3.84
C ARG A 88 5.88 15.54 5.19
N LYS A 89 5.99 14.80 6.30
CA LYS A 89 5.91 15.37 7.66
C LYS A 89 7.08 16.30 7.95
N PHE A 90 8.30 15.93 7.57
CA PHE A 90 9.48 16.79 7.76
C PHE A 90 9.38 18.08 6.97
N ARG A 91 8.93 18.04 5.70
CA ARG A 91 8.70 19.24 4.89
C ARG A 91 7.63 20.16 5.48
N ALA A 92 6.58 19.59 6.06
CA ALA A 92 5.54 20.36 6.72
C ALA A 92 6.03 20.99 8.05
N ALA A 93 6.92 20.31 8.78
CA ALA A 93 7.47 20.78 10.04
C ALA A 93 8.62 21.79 9.90
N GLY A 94 9.27 21.86 8.73
CA GLY A 94 10.34 22.83 8.43
C GLY A 94 9.86 24.16 7.83
N GLN A 95 8.54 24.40 7.77
CA GLN A 95 7.92 25.65 7.31
C GLN A 95 7.42 26.51 8.50
N ILE A 96 8.24 26.64 9.55
CA ILE A 96 7.98 27.52 10.70
C ILE A 96 9.09 28.55 10.80
#